data_AF-A0A068YXA8-F1
#
_entry.id   AF-A0A068YXA8-F1
#
_cell.length_a   1.000
_cell.length_b   1.000
_cell.length_c   1.000
_cell.angle_alpha   90.00
_cell.angle_beta   90.00
_cell.angle_gamma   90.00
#
_symmetry.space_group_name_H-M   'P 1'
#
loop_
_entity.id
_entity.type
_entity.pdbx_description
1 polymer ?
#
loop_
_entity_poly.entity_id
_entity_poly.type
_entity_poly.pdbx_seq_one_letter_code
_entity_poly.pdbx_strand_id
1 'polypeptide(L)' 'MADIFCGKVTRNKTFLVSGYAVTPKGYTRSAEATVEALNREDAIIRAAAQLRWEGLTYFKALKVLEITAPDTSKLH' A
#
# COMPACT_ATOMS: atom_id res chain seq x y z
N MET A 1 -7.91 15.88 -12.48
CA MET A 1 -7.13 15.72 -13.73
C MET A 1 -7.00 14.22 -13.95
N ALA A 2 -7.80 13.66 -14.85
CA ALA A 2 -7.84 12.23 -15.09
C ALA A 2 -7.09 11.95 -16.39
N ASP A 3 -5.95 11.26 -16.27
CA ASP A 3 -5.20 10.79 -17.44
C ASP A 3 -5.94 9.61 -18.08
N ILE A 4 -6.53 9.87 -19.24
CA ILE A 4 -7.12 8.86 -20.12
C ILE A 4 -6.02 8.45 -21.10
N PHE A 5 -5.26 7.41 -20.76
CA PHE A 5 -4.36 6.72 -21.69
C PHE A 5 -4.87 5.29 -21.94
N CYS A 6 -5.28 5.06 -23.19
CA CYS A 6 -5.35 3.81 -23.93
C CYS A 6 -5.51 2.48 -23.15
N GLY A 7 -6.70 1.87 -23.24
CA GLY A 7 -6.83 0.40 -23.41
C GLY A 7 -7.03 -0.49 -22.18
N LYS A 8 -6.83 -0.02 -20.95
CA LYS A 8 -7.26 -0.74 -19.74
C LYS A 8 -7.56 0.28 -18.67
N VAL A 9 -8.79 0.30 -18.18
CA VAL A 9 -9.06 0.95 -16.88
C VAL A 9 -8.28 0.14 -15.85
N THR A 10 -7.01 0.47 -15.61
CA THR A 10 -6.27 -0.02 -14.45
C THR A 10 -6.88 0.68 -13.26
N ARG A 11 -8.04 0.18 -12.82
CA ARG A 11 -8.63 0.56 -11.54
C ARG A 11 -7.54 0.39 -10.50
N ASN A 12 -7.33 1.40 -9.67
CA ASN A 12 -6.48 1.25 -8.51
C ASN A 12 -6.97 0.04 -7.71
N LYS A 13 -6.04 -0.86 -7.41
CA LYS A 13 -6.29 -2.00 -6.56
C LYS A 13 -5.81 -1.65 -5.16
N THR A 14 -6.50 -2.14 -4.16
CA THR A 14 -6.05 -1.97 -2.79
C THR A 14 -5.05 -3.07 -2.47
N PHE A 15 -3.91 -2.69 -1.91
CA PHE A 15 -2.86 -3.61 -1.50
C PHE A 15 -2.59 -3.45 -0.01
N LEU A 16 -2.46 -4.56 0.69
CA LEU A 16 -1.87 -4.63 2.03
C LEU A 16 -0.39 -4.98 1.89
N VAL A 17 0.47 -4.07 2.31
CA VAL A 17 1.92 -4.24 2.32
C VAL A 17 2.39 -4.41 3.76
N SER A 18 2.90 -5.60 4.10
CA SER A 18 3.43 -5.92 5.42
C SER A 18 4.94 -6.10 5.37
N GLY A 19 5.63 -5.63 6.41
CA GLY A 19 7.09 -5.69 6.48
C GLY A 19 7.65 -5.26 7.83
N TYR A 20 8.92 -4.88 7.84
CA TYR A 20 9.58 -4.29 9.00
C TYR A 20 9.99 -2.85 8.71
N ALA A 21 9.92 -1.99 9.72
CA ALA A 21 10.42 -0.62 9.68
C ALA A 21 11.14 -0.27 10.99
N VAL A 22 11.95 0.78 10.92
CA VAL A 22 12.73 1.30 12.04
C VAL A 22 12.05 2.53 12.61
N THR A 23 11.75 2.50 13.90
CA THR A 23 11.20 3.63 14.64
C THR A 23 12.19 4.79 14.74
N PRO A 24 11.75 6.03 15.05
CA PRO A 24 12.66 7.15 15.29
C PRO A 24 13.71 6.88 16.38
N LYS A 25 13.43 5.95 17.30
CA LYS A 25 14.34 5.53 18.38
C LYS A 25 15.32 4.42 17.96
N GLY A 26 15.30 3.98 16.70
CA GLY A 26 16.21 2.94 16.18
C GLY A 26 15.73 1.51 16.36
N TYR A 27 14.57 1.26 16.97
CA TYR A 27 14.03 -0.10 17.13
C TYR A 27 13.35 -0.58 15.85
N THR A 28 13.61 -1.83 15.48
CA THR A 28 12.90 -2.51 14.39
C THR A 28 11.57 -3.04 14.89
N ARG A 29 10.48 -2.76 14.17
CA ARG A 29 9.15 -3.31 14.45
C ARG A 29 8.43 -3.71 13.17
N SER A 30 7.41 -4.56 13.31
CA SER A 30 6.47 -4.84 12.22
C SER A 30 5.73 -3.56 11.82
N ALA A 31 5.54 -3.39 10.52
CA ALA A 31 4.82 -2.27 9.93
C ALA A 31 3.95 -2.79 8.78
N GLU A 32 2.73 -2.27 8.72
CA GLU A 32 1.77 -2.62 7.68
C GLU A 32 1.13 -1.34 7.17
N ALA A 33 0.90 -1.28 5.86
CA ALA A 33 0.20 -0.17 5.23
C ALA A 33 -0.76 -0.71 4.18
N THR A 34 -1.98 -0.18 4.18
CA THR A 34 -2.99 -0.43 3.16
C THR A 34 -3.00 0.74 2.20
N VAL A 35 -2.71 0.49 0.93
CA VAL A 35 -2.58 1.54 -0.09
C VAL A 35 -3.32 1.18 -1.37
N GLU A 36 -3.83 2.20 -2.05
CA GLU A 36 -4.31 2.07 -3.42
C GLU A 36 -3.17 2.30 -4.40
N ALA A 37 -2.96 1.34 -5.30
CA ALA A 37 -1.88 1.38 -6.28
C ALA A 37 -2.27 0.69 -7.59
N LEU A 38 -1.53 1.00 -8.66
CA LEU A 38 -1.74 0.38 -9.97
C LEU A 38 -1.17 -1.04 -10.03
N ASN A 39 -0.08 -1.29 -9.29
CA ASN A 39 0.62 -2.57 -9.27
C ASN A 39 1.38 -2.77 -7.93
N ARG A 40 2.01 -3.93 -7.79
CA ARG A 40 2.74 -4.32 -6.57
C ARG A 40 3.90 -3.38 -6.24
N GLU A 41 4.63 -2.88 -7.23
CA GLU A 41 5.79 -2.02 -7.00
C GLU A 41 5.36 -0.62 -6.55
N ASP A 42 4.34 -0.07 -7.22
CA ASP A 42 3.70 1.20 -6.84
C ASP A 42 3.12 1.10 -5.41
N ALA A 43 2.53 -0.05 -5.04
CA ALA A 43 2.07 -0.29 -3.68
C ALA A 43 3.20 -0.21 -2.65
N ILE A 44 4.37 -0.82 -2.93
CA ILE A 44 5.52 -0.77 -2.01
C ILE A 44 6.02 0.66 -1.85
N ILE A 45 6.13 1.43 -2.93
CA ILE A 45 6.59 2.82 -2.90
C ILE A 45 5.63 3.68 -2.07
N ARG A 46 4.32 3.55 -2.31
CA ARG A 46 3.29 4.29 -1.56
C ARG A 46 3.26 3.90 -0.09
N ALA A 47 3.35 2.61 0.22
CA ALA A 47 3.42 2.11 1.59
C ALA A 47 4.65 2.67 2.33
N ALA A 48 5.82 2.66 1.68
CA ALA A 48 7.05 3.23 2.25
C ALA A 48 6.91 4.73 2.52
N ALA A 49 6.28 5.48 1.59
CA ALA A 49 6.02 6.90 1.77
C ALA A 49 5.07 7.16 2.95
N GLN A 50 3.98 6.41 3.05
CA GLN A 50 3.02 6.53 4.15
C GLN A 50 3.67 6.24 5.51
N LEU A 51 4.40 5.13 5.64
CA LEU A 51 5.10 4.77 6.87
C LEU A 51 6.18 5.81 7.24
N ARG A 52 6.84 6.42 6.25
CA ARG A 52 7.77 7.52 6.47
C ARG A 52 7.10 8.75 7.07
N TRP A 53 5.87 9.09 6.65
CA TRP A 53 5.08 10.15 7.27
C TRP A 53 4.71 9.84 8.72
N GLU A 54 4.56 8.56 9.08
CA GLU A 54 4.36 8.11 10.46
C GLU A 54 5.66 8.08 11.30
N GLY A 55 6.78 8.49 10.71
CA GLY A 55 8.09 8.51 11.37
C GLY A 55 8.83 7.17 11.33
N LEU A 56 8.34 6.19 10.57
CA LEU A 56 9.01 4.90 10.38
C LEU A 56 9.96 4.98 9.18
N THR A 57 11.22 4.62 9.39
CA THR A 57 12.29 4.69 8.39
C THR A 57 12.77 3.29 8.00
N TYR A 58 13.52 3.18 6.91
CA TYR A 58 14.10 1.91 6.44
C TYR A 58 13.07 0.78 6.28
N PHE A 59 11.88 1.11 5.77
CA PHE A 59 10.83 0.10 5.54
C PHE A 59 11.29 -0.94 4.52
N LYS A 60 11.14 -2.22 4.87
CA LYS A 60 11.38 -3.37 4.00
C LYS A 60 10.11 -4.19 3.89
N ALA A 61 9.50 -4.17 2.71
CA ALA A 61 8.33 -4.98 2.40
C ALA A 61 8.71 -6.48 2.36
N LEU A 62 7.90 -7.30 3.03
CA LEU A 62 8.03 -8.76 3.03
C LEU A 62 6.90 -9.43 2.27
N LYS A 63 5.68 -8.91 2.46
CA LYS A 63 4.46 -9.46 1.88
C LYS A 63 3.65 -8.34 1.26
N VAL A 64 3.15 -8.57 0.05
CA VAL A 64 2.23 -7.67 -0.63
C VAL A 64 1.04 -8.49 -1.07
N LEU A 65 -0.14 -8.16 -0.55
CA LEU A 65 -1.40 -8.81 -0.86
C LEU A 65 -2.31 -7.82 -1.55
N GLU A 66 -2.85 -8.21 -2.70
CA GLU A 66 -4.00 -7.51 -3.27
C GLU A 66 -5.23 -7.86 -2.43
N ILE A 67 -5.88 -6.85 -1.87
CA ILE A 67 -7.14 -7.02 -1.14
C ILE A 67 -8.27 -6.43 -1.97
N THR A 68 -9.23 -7.27 -2.32
CA THR A 68 -10.52 -6.80 -2.83
C THR A 68 -11.32 -6.36 -1.60
N ALA A 69 -11.63 -5.06 -1.49
CA ALA A 69 -12.63 -4.63 -0.54
C ALA A 69 -13.91 -5.46 -0.80
N PRO A 70 -14.60 -5.99 0.24
CA PRO A 70 -15.84 -6.69 0.01
C PRO A 70 -16.81 -5.72 -0.67
N ASP A 71 -17.33 -6.12 -1.82
CA ASP A 71 -18.40 -5.38 -2.50
C ASP A 71 -19.52 -5.14 -1.48
N THR A 72 -19.69 -3.90 -1.03
CA THR A 72 -20.78 -3.49 -0.13
C THR A 72 -22.15 -3.53 -0.82
N SER A 73 -22.28 -4.21 -1.96
CA SER A 73 -23.47 -4.26 -2.81
C SER A 73 -24.53 -5.27 -2.37
N LYS A 74 -24.43 -5.86 -1.17
CA LYS A 74 -25.49 -6.67 -0.57
C LYS A 74 -25.89 -6.19 0.82
N LEU A 75 -26.32 -4.94 0.89
CA LEU A 75 -27.29 -4.48 1.89
C LEU A 75 -28.57 -4.13 1.14
N HIS A 76 -29.38 -5.16 0.87
CA HIS A 76 -30.76 -5.05 0.42
C HIS A 76 -31.64 -5.83 1.38
#